data_AF-A0A4P1JXY4-F1
#
_entry.id   AF-A0A4P1JXY4-F1
#
_cell.length_a   1.000
_cell.length_b   1.000
_cell.length_c   1.000
_cell.angle_alpha   90.00
_cell.angle_beta   90.00
_cell.angle_gamma   90.00
#
_symmetry.space_group_name_H-M   'P 1'
#
loop_
_entity.id
_entity.type
_entity.pdbx_description
1 polymer ?
#
loop_
_entity_poly.entity_id
_entity_poly.type
_entity_poly.pdbx_seq_one_letter_code
_entity_poly.pdbx_strand_id
1 'polypeptide(L)'
;MLVAGPAAANTAPRRVVSLNACLDAVLVHVADRGQIVALSHYAREPVGSTISEVAKTLPFTWETAEEVIALRPDLVLTSRHSALATRNALGRLNIQTELFSVPDSVAASLVQVREVARLVGRPARGQALIARIEAAIAAAAPPPGSSPLTALIYQPNGFAAGRGTLMDEMMTRAGFQNVAARYGLGKWGNVPVERLLADPPQVLLSGVPVRGSRTWADRVMRHPGAEVPVRSDGAGATGREAALLRRAGADPDRRRPGARAPYGAGGSDMTLPRPLVMIGLLLLIVALSVASMSAGRVWIPWSDWASQRGDPAWAILFELRLPRTVLALMVGAVLGLTGAALQGYTRNPLADPAILGVSTMAALGAVLTFYLGAAASAPWVLPVAAMIGAGVGVLLLLALAGATSSVVTFILAGVVIQTMAGAGVALALNLAPNPWAVNEIVNWLMGSLADRSVVELRLAAPGMILGCLLLLTQGRTLDALTLGEAGARSLGVRLDVGRMMLALGAALAVGSAVAVTGSIGFVGLIVPHLLRPLIGARPSGLLLPSALGGAALTLAADILVRLTPASTEIKLGVAMAALGGPFFLALLISMRRKLA
;
A
#
# COMPACT_ATOMS: atom_id res chain seq x y z
N MET A 1 11.90 -9.15 41.45
CA MET A 1 10.66 -9.30 42.24
C MET A 1 9.72 -8.16 41.84
N LEU A 2 8.85 -8.41 40.87
CA LEU A 2 7.82 -7.45 40.44
C LEU A 2 6.57 -7.71 41.30
N VAL A 3 6.20 -6.72 42.10
CA VAL A 3 4.96 -6.75 42.90
C VAL A 3 3.80 -6.60 41.93
N ALA A 4 3.01 -7.67 41.80
CA ALA A 4 1.75 -7.65 41.06
C ALA A 4 0.76 -6.71 41.78
N GLY A 5 0.35 -5.64 41.10
CA GLY A 5 -0.77 -4.81 41.53
C GLY A 5 -2.07 -5.62 41.55
N PRO A 6 -3.08 -5.22 42.35
CA PRO A 6 -4.32 -5.95 42.48
C PRO A 6 -5.05 -6.02 41.13
N ALA A 7 -5.42 -7.23 40.72
CA ALA A 7 -6.22 -7.46 39.52
C ALA A 7 -7.54 -6.70 39.64
N ALA A 8 -7.74 -5.69 38.78
CA ALA A 8 -9.02 -5.00 38.65
C ALA A 8 -10.12 -6.04 38.37
N ALA A 9 -11.23 -5.95 39.09
CA ALA A 9 -12.38 -6.81 38.87
C ALA A 9 -12.79 -6.76 37.38
N ASN A 10 -12.72 -7.91 36.70
CA ASN A 10 -13.03 -8.08 35.28
C ASN A 10 -14.51 -7.78 35.01
N THR A 11 -14.87 -6.50 34.91
CA THR A 11 -16.17 -6.08 34.41
C THR A 11 -16.18 -6.29 32.91
N ALA A 12 -17.20 -6.97 32.39
CA ALA A 12 -17.32 -7.22 30.97
C ALA A 12 -17.27 -5.90 30.18
N PRO A 13 -16.56 -5.84 29.04
CA PRO A 13 -16.42 -4.63 28.26
C PRO A 13 -17.79 -4.12 27.83
N ARG A 14 -18.00 -2.81 27.90
CA ARG A 14 -19.24 -2.15 27.51
C ARG A 14 -19.17 -1.60 26.09
N ARG A 15 -17.95 -1.38 25.57
CA ARG A 15 -17.71 -0.75 24.27
C ARG A 15 -16.78 -1.61 23.43
N VAL A 16 -17.37 -2.52 22.64
CA VAL A 16 -16.64 -3.46 21.79
C VAL A 16 -16.66 -2.99 20.34
N VAL A 17 -15.47 -2.95 19.73
CA VAL A 17 -15.31 -2.70 18.29
C VAL A 17 -14.69 -3.92 17.63
N SER A 18 -15.21 -4.34 16.49
CA SER A 18 -14.62 -5.41 15.69
C SER A 18 -14.09 -4.87 14.36
N LEU A 19 -12.86 -5.26 14.01
CA LEU A 19 -12.17 -4.88 12.79
C LEU A 19 -11.98 -6.10 11.86
N ASN A 20 -12.87 -7.08 11.95
CA ASN A 20 -12.75 -8.31 11.19
C ASN A 20 -14.13 -8.91 10.88
N ALA A 21 -14.38 -9.19 9.60
CA ALA A 21 -15.63 -9.74 9.11
C ALA A 21 -16.08 -11.04 9.81
N CYS A 22 -15.15 -11.97 10.08
CA CYS A 22 -15.48 -13.23 10.74
C CYS A 22 -15.85 -13.00 12.21
N LEU A 23 -15.14 -12.10 12.89
CA LEU A 23 -15.44 -11.73 14.27
C LEU A 23 -16.73 -10.93 14.38
N ASP A 24 -17.10 -10.13 13.37
CA ASP A 24 -18.38 -9.43 13.32
C ASP A 24 -19.55 -10.41 13.38
N ALA A 25 -19.48 -11.48 12.58
CA ALA A 25 -20.52 -12.51 12.54
C ALA A 25 -20.69 -13.23 13.89
N VAL A 26 -19.59 -13.48 14.60
CA VAL A 26 -19.64 -14.05 15.95
C VAL A 26 -20.21 -13.01 16.93
N LEU A 27 -19.68 -11.79 16.92
CA LEU A 27 -19.99 -10.73 17.87
C LEU A 27 -21.48 -10.37 17.87
N VAL A 28 -22.10 -10.27 16.68
CA VAL A 28 -23.55 -10.00 16.53
C VAL A 28 -24.42 -11.06 17.21
N HIS A 29 -23.95 -12.30 17.32
CA HIS A 29 -24.71 -13.38 17.96
C HIS A 29 -24.45 -13.52 19.46
N VAL A 30 -23.29 -13.09 19.96
CA VAL A 30 -22.91 -13.31 21.37
C VAL A 30 -23.00 -12.07 22.24
N ALA A 31 -22.69 -10.88 21.72
CA ALA A 31 -22.72 -9.64 22.49
C ALA A 31 -24.14 -9.05 22.57
N ASP A 32 -24.38 -8.19 23.55
CA ASP A 32 -25.58 -7.35 23.52
C ASP A 32 -25.43 -6.26 22.46
N ARG A 33 -26.55 -5.91 21.83
CA ARG A 33 -26.58 -4.87 20.79
C ARG A 33 -25.95 -3.55 21.25
N GLY A 34 -26.18 -3.17 22.51
CA GLY A 34 -25.61 -1.96 23.11
C GLY A 34 -24.12 -2.05 23.48
N GLN A 35 -23.54 -3.26 23.51
CA GLN A 35 -22.09 -3.44 23.68
C GLN A 35 -21.32 -3.23 22.38
N ILE A 36 -21.99 -3.40 21.22
CA ILE A 36 -21.37 -3.27 19.90
C ILE A 36 -21.34 -1.80 19.51
N VAL A 37 -20.16 -1.18 19.60
CA VAL A 37 -19.97 0.23 19.24
C VAL A 37 -19.73 0.39 17.75
N ALA A 38 -19.00 -0.55 17.12
CA ALA A 38 -18.86 -0.62 15.68
C ALA A 38 -18.45 -2.02 15.20
N LEU A 39 -18.93 -2.39 14.01
CA LEU A 39 -18.46 -3.56 13.26
C LEU A 39 -17.53 -3.12 12.12
N SER A 40 -16.82 -4.07 11.50
CA SER A 40 -16.07 -3.75 10.29
C SER A 40 -17.03 -3.42 9.14
N HIS A 41 -16.57 -2.60 8.19
CA HIS A 41 -17.36 -2.26 7.02
C HIS A 41 -17.78 -3.48 6.18
N TYR A 42 -16.98 -4.55 6.19
CA TYR A 42 -17.30 -5.81 5.51
C TYR A 42 -18.59 -6.44 6.04
N ALA A 43 -18.95 -6.20 7.30
CA ALA A 43 -20.17 -6.74 7.88
C ALA A 43 -21.42 -6.33 7.10
N ARG A 44 -21.40 -5.18 6.43
CA ARG A 44 -22.55 -4.60 5.69
C ARG A 44 -22.64 -5.05 4.23
N GLU A 45 -21.63 -5.76 3.73
CA GLU A 45 -21.57 -6.20 2.33
C GLU A 45 -22.56 -7.35 2.09
N PRO A 46 -23.62 -7.18 1.27
CA PRO A 46 -24.65 -8.20 1.08
C PRO A 46 -24.13 -9.52 0.52
N VAL A 47 -23.09 -9.46 -0.31
CA VAL A 47 -22.51 -10.65 -0.96
C VAL A 47 -21.54 -11.39 -0.03
N GLY A 48 -20.79 -10.65 0.78
CA GLY A 48 -19.66 -11.19 1.57
C GLY A 48 -19.99 -11.49 3.03
N SER A 49 -21.16 -11.07 3.53
CA SER A 49 -21.50 -11.16 4.96
C SER A 49 -22.87 -11.78 5.20
N THR A 50 -22.89 -12.82 6.02
CA THR A 50 -24.12 -13.51 6.49
C THR A 50 -24.96 -12.68 7.46
N ILE A 51 -24.40 -11.60 7.98
CA ILE A 51 -25.06 -10.70 8.94
C ILE A 51 -25.40 -9.34 8.32
N SER A 52 -25.27 -9.17 7.00
CA SER A 52 -25.40 -7.88 6.32
C SER A 52 -26.67 -7.10 6.66
N GLU A 53 -27.82 -7.76 6.74
CA GLU A 53 -29.08 -7.12 7.13
C GLU A 53 -29.06 -6.59 8.57
N VAL A 54 -28.49 -7.35 9.51
CA VAL A 54 -28.35 -6.90 10.90
C VAL A 54 -27.29 -5.81 11.01
N ALA A 55 -26.16 -5.97 10.32
CA ALA A 55 -25.04 -5.04 10.34
C ALA A 55 -25.41 -3.66 9.79
N LYS A 56 -26.32 -3.56 8.82
CA LYS A 56 -26.86 -2.27 8.33
C LYS A 56 -27.50 -1.42 9.43
N THR A 57 -27.96 -2.05 10.50
CA THR A 57 -28.61 -1.38 11.63
C THR A 57 -27.65 -1.01 12.77
N LEU A 58 -26.36 -1.38 12.65
CA LEU A 58 -25.32 -1.12 13.63
C LEU A 58 -24.31 -0.09 13.08
N PRO A 59 -23.63 0.67 13.95
CA PRO A 59 -22.52 1.50 13.51
C PRO A 59 -21.37 0.64 12.97
N PHE A 60 -20.54 1.22 12.11
CA PHE A 60 -19.41 0.53 11.50
C PHE A 60 -18.19 1.45 11.41
N THR A 61 -17.03 0.84 11.18
CA THR A 61 -15.76 1.52 10.92
C THR A 61 -15.11 0.94 9.68
N TRP A 62 -14.33 1.77 9.02
CA TRP A 62 -13.40 1.42 7.95
C TRP A 62 -12.01 1.02 8.47
N GLU A 63 -11.93 0.73 9.77
CA GLU A 63 -10.77 0.13 10.44
C GLU A 63 -9.53 1.03 10.51
N THR A 64 -9.69 2.36 10.39
CA THR A 64 -8.59 3.30 10.64
C THR A 64 -8.42 3.53 12.13
N ALA A 65 -7.19 3.81 12.56
CA ALA A 65 -6.93 4.09 13.98
C ALA A 65 -7.73 5.31 14.46
N GLU A 66 -7.85 6.37 13.64
CA GLU A 66 -8.60 7.59 14.00
C GLU A 66 -10.06 7.29 14.39
N GLU A 67 -10.78 6.52 13.57
CA GLU A 67 -12.18 6.17 13.82
C GLU A 67 -12.32 5.32 15.09
N VAL A 68 -11.47 4.30 15.23
CA VAL A 68 -11.55 3.37 16.36
C VAL A 68 -11.25 4.09 17.67
N ILE A 69 -10.25 4.97 17.72
CA ILE A 69 -9.90 5.73 18.92
C ILE A 69 -11.03 6.71 19.29
N ALA A 70 -11.63 7.39 18.31
CA ALA A 70 -12.75 8.30 18.54
C ALA A 70 -13.96 7.60 19.21
N LEU A 71 -14.13 6.31 18.95
CA LEU A 71 -15.19 5.49 19.54
C LEU A 71 -14.93 5.11 21.01
N ARG A 72 -13.78 5.44 21.62
CA ARG A 72 -13.45 5.11 23.02
C ARG A 72 -13.75 3.64 23.38
N PRO A 73 -13.19 2.64 22.67
CA PRO A 73 -13.48 1.24 22.93
C PRO A 73 -12.80 0.75 24.22
N ASP A 74 -13.48 -0.17 24.90
CA ASP A 74 -12.90 -0.93 26.01
C ASP A 74 -12.14 -2.16 25.47
N LEU A 75 -12.60 -2.71 24.34
CA LEU A 75 -12.05 -3.89 23.70
C LEU A 75 -12.15 -3.76 22.17
N VAL A 76 -11.05 -4.04 21.48
CA VAL A 76 -11.01 -4.15 20.02
C VAL A 76 -10.69 -5.59 19.62
N LEU A 77 -11.60 -6.22 18.87
CA LEU A 77 -11.40 -7.53 18.26
C LEU A 77 -10.75 -7.33 16.89
N THR A 78 -9.54 -7.86 16.71
CA THR A 78 -8.76 -7.67 15.47
C THR A 78 -8.13 -9.00 15.02
N SER A 79 -7.51 -8.99 13.85
CA SER A 79 -6.79 -10.12 13.29
C SER A 79 -5.51 -9.66 12.62
N ARG A 80 -4.67 -10.60 12.16
CA ARG A 80 -3.48 -10.25 11.39
C ARG A 80 -3.79 -9.51 10.08
N HIS A 81 -5.04 -9.55 9.61
CA HIS A 81 -5.50 -8.84 8.40
C HIS A 81 -5.69 -7.34 8.62
N SER A 82 -5.92 -6.90 9.86
CA SER A 82 -6.01 -5.48 10.14
C SER A 82 -4.63 -4.86 9.92
N ALA A 83 -4.61 -3.68 9.28
CA ALA A 83 -3.38 -3.03 8.87
C ALA A 83 -2.37 -2.95 10.03
N LEU A 84 -1.12 -3.35 9.78
CA LEU A 84 -0.06 -3.37 10.80
C LEU A 84 0.09 -1.99 11.47
N ALA A 85 -0.04 -0.92 10.70
CA ALA A 85 0.05 0.45 11.19
C ALA A 85 -1.07 0.79 12.19
N THR A 86 -2.31 0.37 11.90
CA THR A 86 -3.45 0.51 12.82
C THR A 86 -3.26 -0.29 14.09
N ARG A 87 -2.82 -1.56 13.98
CA ARG A 87 -2.55 -2.40 15.17
C ARG A 87 -1.47 -1.79 16.06
N ASN A 88 -0.40 -1.27 15.45
CA ASN A 88 0.65 -0.56 16.19
C ASN A 88 0.13 0.71 16.86
N ALA A 89 -0.78 1.46 16.21
CA ALA A 89 -1.40 2.65 16.78
C ALA A 89 -2.25 2.34 18.02
N LEU A 90 -3.12 1.32 17.94
CA LEU A 90 -3.95 0.90 19.08
C LEU A 90 -3.11 0.42 20.26
N GLY A 91 -2.07 -0.39 20.00
CA GLY A 91 -1.17 -0.89 21.03
C GLY A 91 -0.40 0.21 21.75
N ARG A 92 0.06 1.26 21.04
CA ARG A 92 0.74 2.43 21.66
C ARG A 92 -0.16 3.21 22.62
N LEU A 93 -1.45 3.23 22.36
CA LEU A 93 -2.44 3.95 23.18
C LEU A 93 -2.98 3.10 24.33
N ASN A 94 -2.42 1.90 24.56
CA ASN A 94 -2.88 0.93 25.56
C ASN A 94 -4.38 0.59 25.43
N ILE A 95 -4.92 0.65 24.23
CA ILE A 95 -6.28 0.15 23.95
C ILE A 95 -6.20 -1.38 23.95
N GLN A 96 -7.07 -2.05 24.71
CA GLN A 96 -7.07 -3.51 24.75
C GLN A 96 -7.46 -4.07 23.38
N THR A 97 -6.50 -4.74 22.74
CA THR A 97 -6.71 -5.40 21.45
C THR A 97 -6.50 -6.89 21.58
N GLU A 98 -7.48 -7.68 21.16
CA GLU A 98 -7.37 -9.14 21.11
C GLU A 98 -7.17 -9.59 19.66
N LEU A 99 -6.06 -10.30 19.42
CA LEU A 99 -5.62 -10.71 18.09
C LEU A 99 -6.04 -12.15 17.80
N PHE A 100 -6.92 -12.32 16.82
CA PHE A 100 -7.38 -13.63 16.38
C PHE A 100 -6.69 -14.09 15.10
N SER A 101 -6.36 -15.38 15.02
CA SER A 101 -5.96 -16.04 13.79
C SER A 101 -7.17 -16.56 13.02
N VAL A 102 -6.97 -16.86 11.73
CA VAL A 102 -7.98 -17.57 10.94
C VAL A 102 -8.01 -19.02 11.43
N PRO A 103 -9.18 -19.57 11.78
CA PRO A 103 -9.29 -20.96 12.19
C PRO A 103 -9.12 -21.88 10.97
N ASP A 104 -8.24 -22.87 11.09
CA ASP A 104 -8.00 -23.90 10.07
C ASP A 104 -8.92 -25.12 10.24
N SER A 105 -9.74 -25.16 11.29
CA SER A 105 -10.64 -26.28 11.60
C SER A 105 -11.91 -25.83 12.31
N VAL A 106 -12.95 -26.67 12.29
CA VAL A 106 -14.20 -26.43 13.02
C VAL A 106 -13.90 -26.31 14.51
N ALA A 107 -13.10 -27.21 15.07
CA ALA A 107 -12.72 -27.17 16.48
C ALA A 107 -12.05 -25.84 16.86
N ALA A 108 -11.13 -25.33 16.03
CA ALA A 108 -10.49 -24.03 16.24
C ALA A 108 -11.50 -22.87 16.15
N SER A 109 -12.46 -22.95 15.22
CA SER A 109 -13.55 -21.97 15.09
C SER A 109 -14.44 -21.96 16.34
N LEU A 110 -14.80 -23.12 16.89
CA LEU A 110 -15.58 -23.20 18.13
C LEU A 110 -14.81 -22.66 19.34
N VAL A 111 -13.51 -22.89 19.43
CA VAL A 111 -12.65 -22.26 20.46
C VAL A 111 -12.66 -20.74 20.32
N GLN A 112 -12.55 -20.21 19.10
CA GLN A 112 -12.65 -18.78 18.84
C GLN A 112 -14.00 -18.21 19.28
N VAL A 113 -15.12 -18.89 19.00
CA VAL A 113 -16.45 -18.48 19.48
C VAL A 113 -16.52 -18.44 21.01
N ARG A 114 -15.99 -19.46 21.70
CA ARG A 114 -15.94 -19.47 23.18
C ARG A 114 -15.14 -18.29 23.71
N GLU A 115 -14.01 -18.00 23.09
CA GLU A 115 -13.12 -16.94 23.53
C GLU A 115 -13.74 -15.55 23.33
N VAL A 116 -14.32 -15.28 22.16
CA VAL A 116 -15.06 -14.02 21.92
C VAL A 116 -16.20 -13.88 22.93
N ALA A 117 -16.97 -14.94 23.16
CA ALA A 117 -18.07 -14.92 24.13
C ALA A 117 -17.60 -14.69 25.58
N ARG A 118 -16.43 -15.24 25.95
CA ARG A 118 -15.80 -15.01 27.25
C ARG A 118 -15.37 -13.55 27.41
N LEU A 119 -14.69 -13.01 26.40
CA LEU A 119 -14.20 -11.63 26.39
C LEU A 119 -15.32 -10.61 26.51
N VAL A 120 -16.47 -10.83 25.86
CA VAL A 120 -17.64 -9.93 25.99
C VAL A 120 -18.51 -10.20 27.21
N GLY A 121 -18.14 -11.17 28.06
CA GLY A 121 -18.87 -11.52 29.28
C GLY A 121 -20.18 -12.27 29.07
N ARG A 122 -20.34 -12.97 27.93
CA ARG A 122 -21.56 -13.72 27.54
C ARG A 122 -21.28 -15.20 27.21
N PRO A 123 -20.63 -15.98 28.09
CA PRO A 123 -20.23 -17.37 27.80
C PRO A 123 -21.42 -18.29 27.46
N ALA A 124 -22.57 -18.09 28.10
CA ALA A 124 -23.78 -18.89 27.83
C ALA A 124 -24.30 -18.70 26.38
N ARG A 125 -24.26 -17.48 25.84
CA ARG A 125 -24.62 -17.21 24.44
C ARG A 125 -23.59 -17.81 23.48
N GLY A 126 -22.32 -17.82 23.86
CA GLY A 126 -21.26 -18.54 23.14
C GLY A 126 -21.57 -20.02 23.00
N GLN A 127 -21.95 -20.69 24.10
CA GLN A 127 -22.33 -22.11 24.06
C GLN A 127 -23.59 -22.37 23.21
N ALA A 128 -24.59 -21.50 23.28
CA ALA A 128 -25.77 -21.60 22.43
C ALA A 128 -25.43 -21.46 20.93
N LEU A 129 -24.54 -20.54 20.58
CA LEU A 129 -24.05 -20.39 19.19
C LEU A 129 -23.28 -21.63 18.73
N ILE A 130 -22.43 -22.20 19.59
CA ILE A 130 -21.68 -23.43 19.30
C ILE A 130 -22.63 -24.59 19.03
N ALA A 131 -23.63 -24.81 19.88
CA ALA A 131 -24.64 -25.84 19.68
C ALA A 131 -25.38 -25.67 18.34
N ARG A 132 -25.69 -24.42 17.95
CA ARG A 132 -26.31 -24.12 16.65
C ARG A 132 -25.38 -24.45 15.48
N ILE A 133 -24.09 -24.14 15.59
CA ILE A 133 -23.09 -24.47 14.56
C ILE A 133 -22.94 -25.98 14.42
N GLU A 134 -22.81 -26.71 15.54
CA GLU A 134 -22.68 -28.16 15.54
C GLU A 134 -23.93 -28.84 14.95
N ALA A 135 -25.12 -28.36 15.30
CA ALA A 135 -26.37 -28.84 14.71
C ALA A 135 -26.44 -28.60 13.20
N ALA A 136 -26.01 -27.42 12.72
CA ALA A 136 -25.99 -27.12 11.29
C ALA A 136 -24.97 -27.99 10.53
N ILE A 137 -23.80 -28.27 11.13
CA ILE A 137 -22.80 -29.17 10.56
C ILE A 137 -23.33 -30.60 10.51
N ALA A 138 -23.99 -31.07 11.57
CA ALA A 138 -24.60 -32.40 11.60
C ALA A 138 -25.73 -32.52 10.56
N ALA A 139 -26.53 -31.48 10.38
CA ALA A 139 -27.59 -31.44 9.37
C ALA A 139 -27.04 -31.41 7.93
N ALA A 140 -25.82 -30.94 7.72
CA ALA A 140 -25.14 -30.95 6.42
C ALA A 140 -24.47 -32.30 6.10
N ALA A 141 -24.42 -33.24 7.05
CA ALA A 141 -23.82 -34.54 6.82
C ALA A 141 -24.61 -35.36 5.80
N PRO A 142 -23.92 -36.12 4.93
CA PRO A 142 -24.60 -36.96 3.94
C PRO A 142 -25.38 -38.09 4.63
N PRO A 143 -26.45 -38.61 4.00
CA PRO A 143 -27.17 -39.77 4.51
C PRO A 143 -26.24 -40.97 4.75
N PRO A 144 -26.48 -41.79 5.80
CA PRO A 144 -25.68 -42.98 6.07
C PRO A 144 -25.61 -43.90 4.84
N GLY A 145 -24.41 -44.37 4.50
CA GLY A 145 -24.17 -45.23 3.34
C GLY A 145 -23.87 -44.51 2.02
N SER A 146 -23.90 -43.16 2.00
CA SER A 146 -23.51 -42.39 0.82
C SER A 146 -22.00 -42.46 0.57
N SER A 147 -21.60 -42.70 -0.69
CA SER A 147 -20.18 -42.60 -1.09
C SER A 147 -19.75 -41.15 -1.25
N PRO A 148 -18.56 -40.75 -0.78
CA PRO A 148 -18.08 -39.38 -0.93
C PRO A 148 -17.92 -38.99 -2.40
N LEU A 149 -18.36 -37.78 -2.77
CA LEU A 149 -18.14 -37.24 -4.10
C LEU A 149 -16.81 -36.49 -4.17
N THR A 150 -16.00 -36.77 -5.19
CA THR A 150 -14.79 -35.98 -5.43
C THR A 150 -15.15 -34.56 -5.83
N ALA A 151 -14.59 -33.58 -5.12
CA ALA A 151 -14.92 -32.18 -5.34
C ALA A 151 -13.72 -31.25 -5.19
N LEU A 152 -13.80 -30.08 -5.84
CA LEU A 152 -12.82 -29.01 -5.70
C LEU A 152 -13.53 -27.66 -5.56
N ILE A 153 -13.12 -26.85 -4.59
CA ILE A 153 -13.47 -25.42 -4.57
C ILE A 153 -12.54 -24.70 -5.54
N TYR A 154 -13.11 -24.10 -6.58
CA TYR A 154 -12.36 -23.45 -7.66
C TYR A 154 -12.78 -22.00 -7.83
N GLN A 155 -11.88 -21.10 -7.43
CA GLN A 155 -12.06 -19.65 -7.47
C GLN A 155 -11.37 -19.05 -8.71
N PRO A 156 -11.58 -17.75 -9.01
CA PRO A 156 -10.89 -17.08 -10.12
C PRO A 156 -9.37 -17.28 -10.08
N ASN A 157 -8.75 -17.39 -11.27
CA ASN A 157 -7.32 -17.69 -11.47
C ASN A 157 -6.86 -19.07 -10.96
N GLY A 158 -7.80 -19.98 -10.71
CA GLY A 158 -7.53 -21.36 -10.31
C GLY A 158 -7.22 -21.53 -8.83
N PHE A 159 -7.46 -20.50 -8.02
CA PHE A 159 -7.22 -20.56 -6.59
C PHE A 159 -8.14 -21.58 -5.91
N ALA A 160 -7.57 -22.45 -5.09
CA ALA A 160 -8.27 -23.55 -4.43
C ALA A 160 -7.80 -23.74 -2.98
N ALA A 161 -8.72 -24.24 -2.15
CA ALA A 161 -8.44 -24.65 -0.78
C ALA A 161 -8.05 -26.13 -0.74
N GLY A 162 -6.90 -26.43 -0.14
CA GLY A 162 -6.38 -27.78 -0.02
C GLY A 162 -6.34 -28.28 1.44
N ARG A 163 -5.56 -29.34 1.67
CA ARG A 163 -5.64 -30.14 2.89
C ARG A 163 -5.30 -29.33 4.14
N GLY A 164 -6.06 -29.55 5.20
CA GLY A 164 -5.82 -28.90 6.50
C GLY A 164 -6.26 -27.43 6.54
N THR A 165 -7.20 -27.06 5.67
CA THR A 165 -7.96 -25.82 5.76
C THR A 165 -9.35 -26.08 6.32
N LEU A 166 -10.00 -25.04 6.85
CA LEU A 166 -11.39 -25.17 7.32
C LEU A 166 -12.33 -25.61 6.19
N MET A 167 -12.07 -25.15 4.96
CA MET A 167 -12.87 -25.52 3.79
C MET A 167 -12.76 -27.01 3.47
N ASP A 168 -11.55 -27.59 3.57
CA ASP A 168 -11.30 -29.01 3.40
C ASP A 168 -12.07 -29.88 4.42
N GLU A 169 -12.07 -29.45 5.69
CA GLU A 169 -12.84 -30.12 6.73
C GLU A 169 -14.34 -30.01 6.50
N MET A 170 -14.84 -28.82 6.13
CA MET A 170 -16.26 -28.60 5.84
C MET A 170 -16.73 -29.42 4.64
N MET A 171 -15.92 -29.53 3.58
CA MET A 171 -16.18 -30.42 2.45
C MET A 171 -16.29 -31.87 2.89
N THR A 172 -15.34 -32.34 3.70
CA THR A 172 -15.32 -33.71 4.23
C THR A 172 -16.57 -34.01 5.04
N ARG A 173 -16.96 -33.10 5.94
CA ARG A 173 -18.17 -33.24 6.76
C ARG A 173 -19.46 -33.24 5.95
N ALA A 174 -19.48 -32.54 4.81
CA ALA A 174 -20.61 -32.51 3.89
C ALA A 174 -20.63 -33.69 2.88
N GLY A 175 -19.72 -34.67 3.01
CA GLY A 175 -19.69 -35.85 2.13
C GLY A 175 -18.89 -35.67 0.85
N PHE A 176 -18.01 -34.68 0.78
CA PHE A 176 -17.10 -34.48 -0.35
C PHE A 176 -15.68 -34.94 -0.03
N GLN A 177 -14.99 -35.48 -1.03
CA GLN A 177 -13.55 -35.72 -1.00
C GLN A 177 -12.84 -34.60 -1.76
N ASN A 178 -12.11 -33.73 -1.06
CA ASN A 178 -11.36 -32.65 -1.69
C ASN A 178 -10.20 -33.20 -2.55
N VAL A 179 -10.22 -32.94 -3.85
CA VAL A 179 -9.18 -33.42 -4.78
C VAL A 179 -7.93 -32.54 -4.82
N ALA A 180 -7.91 -31.39 -4.16
CA ALA A 180 -6.78 -30.45 -4.19
C ALA A 180 -5.43 -31.13 -3.87
N ALA A 181 -5.39 -32.04 -2.89
CA ALA A 181 -4.18 -32.78 -2.54
C ALA A 181 -3.68 -33.72 -3.67
N ARG A 182 -4.59 -34.30 -4.47
CA ARG A 182 -4.25 -35.11 -5.66
C ARG A 182 -3.61 -34.27 -6.77
N TYR A 183 -3.88 -32.96 -6.76
CA TYR A 183 -3.24 -32.00 -7.65
C TYR A 183 -1.95 -31.41 -7.09
N GLY A 184 -1.46 -31.90 -5.95
CA GLY A 184 -0.21 -31.44 -5.33
C GLY A 184 -0.34 -30.18 -4.49
N LEU A 185 -1.57 -29.75 -4.15
CA LEU A 185 -1.78 -28.59 -3.29
C LEU A 185 -1.66 -28.94 -1.81
N GLY A 186 -0.92 -28.09 -1.09
CA GLY A 186 -0.92 -28.02 0.37
C GLY A 186 -2.18 -27.34 0.89
N LYS A 187 -2.04 -26.25 1.67
CA LYS A 187 -3.19 -25.52 2.23
C LYS A 187 -3.90 -24.64 1.20
N TRP A 188 -3.17 -23.83 0.45
CA TRP A 188 -3.71 -22.89 -0.53
C TRP A 188 -2.81 -22.85 -1.76
N GLY A 189 -3.39 -22.61 -2.93
CA GLY A 189 -2.63 -22.39 -4.15
C GLY A 189 -3.50 -22.47 -5.39
N ASN A 190 -2.86 -22.50 -6.56
CA ASN A 190 -3.56 -22.50 -7.84
C ASN A 190 -3.53 -23.90 -8.48
N VAL A 191 -4.71 -24.39 -8.89
CA VAL A 191 -4.86 -25.54 -9.77
C VAL A 191 -4.90 -25.05 -11.22
N PRO A 192 -3.92 -25.42 -12.07
CA PRO A 192 -3.97 -25.09 -13.48
C PRO A 192 -5.13 -25.84 -14.17
N VAL A 193 -5.72 -25.24 -15.19
CA VAL A 193 -6.89 -25.80 -15.91
C VAL A 193 -6.53 -27.14 -16.56
N GLU A 194 -5.31 -27.28 -17.07
CA GLU A 194 -4.79 -28.50 -17.66
C GLU A 194 -4.86 -29.68 -16.68
N ARG A 195 -4.64 -29.42 -15.39
CA ARG A 195 -4.73 -30.45 -14.35
C ARG A 195 -6.18 -30.81 -14.05
N LEU A 196 -7.08 -29.84 -14.07
CA LEU A 196 -8.52 -30.06 -13.93
C LEU A 196 -9.09 -30.87 -15.10
N LEU A 197 -8.62 -30.63 -16.32
CA LEU A 197 -9.06 -31.37 -17.51
C LEU A 197 -8.49 -32.79 -17.55
N ALA A 198 -7.25 -32.99 -17.12
CA ALA A 198 -6.60 -34.31 -17.13
C ALA A 198 -7.15 -35.27 -16.06
N ASP A 199 -7.63 -34.75 -14.94
CA ASP A 199 -8.16 -35.55 -13.82
C ASP A 199 -9.35 -34.81 -13.17
N PRO A 200 -10.52 -34.75 -13.83
CA PRO A 200 -11.63 -33.91 -13.39
C PRO A 200 -12.29 -34.42 -12.09
N PRO A 201 -12.65 -33.52 -11.15
CA PRO A 201 -13.50 -33.90 -10.03
C PRO A 201 -14.94 -34.12 -10.50
N GLN A 202 -15.70 -34.91 -9.74
CA GLN A 202 -17.12 -35.09 -10.00
C GLN A 202 -17.93 -33.81 -9.77
N VAL A 203 -17.48 -32.95 -8.83
CA VAL A 203 -18.15 -31.68 -8.50
C VAL A 203 -17.14 -30.53 -8.44
N LEU A 204 -17.44 -29.45 -9.17
CA LEU A 204 -16.71 -28.20 -9.04
C LEU A 204 -17.54 -27.19 -8.26
N LEU A 205 -17.08 -26.82 -7.07
CA LEU A 205 -17.71 -25.79 -6.24
C LEU A 205 -17.12 -24.43 -6.61
N SER A 206 -17.84 -23.66 -7.43
CA SER A 206 -17.42 -22.31 -7.79
C SER A 206 -18.04 -21.27 -6.85
N GLY A 207 -17.21 -20.36 -6.34
CA GLY A 207 -17.69 -19.19 -5.60
C GLY A 207 -18.27 -18.16 -6.55
N VAL A 208 -19.60 -18.03 -6.56
CA VAL A 208 -20.29 -17.01 -7.37
C VAL A 208 -20.79 -15.89 -6.43
N PRO A 209 -20.44 -14.61 -6.68
CA PRO A 209 -20.87 -13.50 -5.83
C PRO A 209 -22.40 -13.26 -5.88
N VAL A 210 -23.06 -13.59 -6.99
CA VAL A 210 -24.53 -13.50 -7.15
C VAL A 210 -24.99 -14.67 -8.01
N ARG A 211 -26.15 -15.30 -7.72
CA ARG A 211 -26.69 -16.36 -8.59
C ARG A 211 -26.78 -15.87 -10.05
N GLY A 212 -26.12 -16.59 -10.96
CA GLY A 212 -26.10 -16.27 -12.40
C GLY A 212 -24.92 -15.42 -12.88
N SER A 213 -24.03 -14.92 -11.99
CA SER A 213 -22.83 -14.20 -12.42
C SER A 213 -21.89 -15.12 -13.18
N ARG A 214 -21.42 -14.68 -14.36
CA ARG A 214 -20.38 -15.41 -15.10
C ARG A 214 -19.04 -15.27 -14.38
N THR A 215 -18.57 -16.35 -13.78
CA THR A 215 -17.25 -16.46 -13.16
C THR A 215 -16.21 -16.93 -14.17
N TRP A 216 -14.92 -16.84 -13.80
CA TRP A 216 -13.87 -17.51 -14.56
C TRP A 216 -14.08 -19.04 -14.59
N ALA A 217 -14.56 -19.63 -13.51
CA ALA A 217 -14.85 -21.05 -13.43
C ALA A 217 -15.95 -21.47 -14.43
N ASP A 218 -16.97 -20.63 -14.67
CA ASP A 218 -18.00 -20.91 -15.68
C ASP A 218 -17.43 -20.99 -17.10
N ARG A 219 -16.37 -20.21 -17.40
CA ARG A 219 -15.66 -20.33 -18.68
C ARG A 219 -14.87 -21.63 -18.78
N VAL A 220 -14.27 -22.08 -17.68
CA VAL A 220 -13.53 -23.36 -17.62
C VAL A 220 -14.48 -24.54 -17.73
N MET A 221 -15.64 -24.49 -17.07
CA MET A 221 -16.65 -25.57 -17.12
C MET A 221 -17.38 -25.64 -18.47
N ARG A 222 -17.42 -24.55 -19.23
CA ARG A 222 -17.93 -24.53 -20.62
C ARG A 222 -16.84 -24.74 -21.66
N HIS A 223 -15.62 -25.08 -21.23
CA HIS A 223 -14.53 -25.41 -22.15
C HIS A 223 -14.88 -26.69 -22.92
N PRO A 224 -14.65 -26.78 -24.24
CA PRO A 224 -15.03 -27.92 -25.07
C PRO A 224 -14.51 -29.30 -24.63
N GLY A 225 -13.60 -29.37 -23.66
CA GLY A 225 -13.01 -30.59 -23.12
C GLY A 225 -13.42 -30.95 -21.68
N ALA A 226 -14.35 -30.21 -21.06
CA ALA A 226 -14.77 -30.44 -19.67
C ALA A 226 -16.17 -31.09 -19.62
N GLU A 227 -16.26 -32.42 -19.74
CA GLU A 227 -17.50 -33.17 -19.46
C GLU A 227 -17.68 -33.35 -17.94
N VAL A 228 -18.10 -32.29 -17.23
CA VAL A 228 -18.52 -32.36 -15.82
C VAL A 228 -19.96 -31.84 -15.74
N PRO A 229 -20.93 -32.61 -15.20
CA PRO A 229 -22.32 -32.19 -15.18
C PRO A 229 -22.51 -31.02 -14.20
N VAL A 230 -22.86 -29.85 -14.73
CA VAL A 230 -23.22 -28.65 -13.96
C VAL A 230 -24.73 -28.48 -13.99
N ARG A 231 -25.39 -28.60 -12.85
CA ARG A 231 -26.84 -28.33 -12.75
C ARG A 231 -27.05 -26.84 -12.50
N SER A 232 -27.35 -26.09 -13.56
CA SER A 232 -27.79 -24.69 -13.49
C SER A 232 -29.04 -24.50 -14.34
N ASP A 233 -30.20 -24.27 -13.72
CA ASP A 233 -31.43 -23.91 -14.42
C ASP A 233 -31.42 -22.43 -14.85
N GLY A 234 -31.87 -22.16 -16.09
CA GLY A 234 -32.41 -20.86 -16.51
C GLY A 234 -31.72 -20.15 -17.69
N ALA A 235 -32.43 -20.11 -18.84
CA ALA A 235 -32.14 -19.41 -20.09
C ALA A 235 -32.14 -17.85 -19.94
N GLY A 236 -31.63 -17.00 -20.86
CA GLY A 236 -31.22 -17.14 -22.25
C GLY A 236 -30.67 -15.80 -22.81
N ALA A 237 -30.74 -15.65 -24.15
CA ALA A 237 -30.37 -14.51 -25.01
C ALA A 237 -29.00 -14.56 -25.73
N THR A 238 -29.06 -15.14 -26.95
CA THR A 238 -28.57 -14.66 -28.27
C THR A 238 -28.08 -13.20 -28.34
N GLY A 239 -27.10 -12.74 -29.12
CA GLY A 239 -26.32 -13.25 -30.26
C GLY A 239 -25.72 -12.04 -31.02
N ARG A 240 -24.68 -12.27 -31.85
CA ARG A 240 -23.96 -11.33 -32.78
C ARG A 240 -23.09 -10.24 -32.09
N GLU A 241 -21.90 -9.88 -32.57
CA GLU A 241 -21.34 -9.91 -33.92
C GLU A 241 -19.80 -9.80 -33.86
N ALA A 242 -19.13 -10.48 -34.79
CA ALA A 242 -17.69 -10.36 -35.03
C ALA A 242 -17.45 -9.65 -36.37
N ALA A 243 -16.27 -9.04 -36.47
CA ALA A 243 -15.61 -8.50 -37.66
C ALA A 243 -15.91 -7.03 -38.00
N LEU A 244 -14.81 -6.25 -38.05
CA LEU A 244 -14.53 -4.95 -38.70
C LEU A 244 -13.53 -4.25 -37.74
N LEU A 245 -12.24 -3.98 -38.03
CA LEU A 245 -11.47 -3.82 -39.26
C LEU A 245 -9.99 -4.03 -38.91
N ARG A 246 -9.35 -5.01 -39.56
CA ARG A 246 -7.90 -4.98 -39.85
C ARG A 246 -7.78 -4.56 -41.31
N ARG A 247 -7.21 -3.38 -41.59
CA ARG A 247 -6.40 -3.09 -42.79
C ARG A 247 -5.87 -1.64 -42.75
N ALA A 248 -4.57 -1.52 -42.54
CA ALA A 248 -3.64 -0.58 -43.17
C ALA A 248 -2.25 -1.01 -42.66
N GLY A 249 -1.36 -1.65 -43.43
CA GLY A 249 -1.06 -1.40 -44.84
C GLY A 249 -0.02 -0.28 -44.90
N ALA A 250 1.25 -0.69 -44.96
CA ALA A 250 2.45 0.13 -44.90
C ALA A 250 2.66 1.01 -46.15
N ASP A 251 3.39 2.12 -45.99
CA ASP A 251 4.43 2.53 -46.95
C ASP A 251 5.50 3.41 -46.24
N PRO A 252 6.81 3.19 -46.44
CA PRO A 252 7.88 3.91 -45.78
C PRO A 252 8.67 4.78 -46.77
N ASP A 253 8.50 6.10 -46.77
CA ASP A 253 9.61 6.98 -47.15
C ASP A 253 9.32 8.45 -46.84
N ARG A 254 10.24 9.09 -46.10
CA ARG A 254 10.67 10.48 -46.29
C ARG A 254 11.82 10.79 -45.35
N ARG A 255 13.02 10.76 -45.93
CA ARG A 255 14.26 11.29 -45.35
C ARG A 255 14.30 12.82 -45.43
N ARG A 256 15.06 13.38 -44.47
CA ARG A 256 15.80 14.67 -44.43
C ARG A 256 15.15 15.79 -43.59
N PRO A 257 15.95 16.74 -43.09
CA PRO A 257 17.18 16.59 -42.32
C PRO A 257 17.14 17.46 -41.03
N GLY A 258 18.21 17.38 -40.23
CA GLY A 258 18.29 17.87 -38.85
C GLY A 258 17.88 19.33 -38.59
N ALA A 259 17.28 19.52 -37.42
CA ALA A 259 17.24 20.79 -36.71
C ALA A 259 17.58 20.51 -35.25
N ARG A 260 18.79 20.92 -34.84
CA ARG A 260 19.16 21.07 -33.44
C ARG A 260 18.21 22.10 -32.84
N ALA A 261 17.39 21.71 -31.87
CA ALA A 261 16.57 22.64 -31.12
C ALA A 261 17.48 23.54 -30.26
N PRO A 262 17.48 24.87 -30.44
CA PRO A 262 18.06 25.76 -29.46
C PRO A 262 17.12 25.80 -28.24
N TYR A 263 17.69 25.60 -27.05
CA TYR A 263 17.11 26.12 -25.82
C TYR A 263 17.04 27.65 -25.97
N GLY A 264 15.84 28.22 -26.11
CA GLY A 264 15.67 29.66 -26.29
C GLY A 264 14.22 30.12 -26.18
N ALA A 265 13.91 30.70 -25.01
CA ALA A 265 12.89 31.67 -24.66
C ALA A 265 11.75 31.99 -25.66
N GLY A 266 10.51 31.83 -25.20
CA GLY A 266 9.30 32.21 -25.93
C GLY A 266 8.04 32.05 -25.08
N GLY A 267 7.94 32.86 -24.03
CA GLY A 267 6.76 32.99 -23.17
C GLY A 267 7.13 33.92 -22.03
N SER A 268 6.47 35.06 -21.93
CA SER A 268 6.67 36.11 -20.90
C SER A 268 7.22 35.54 -19.58
N ASP A 269 8.53 35.71 -19.35
CA ASP A 269 9.23 35.19 -18.18
C ASP A 269 8.79 35.97 -16.94
N MET A 270 7.67 35.55 -16.35
CA MET A 270 7.22 36.05 -15.05
C MET A 270 8.12 35.45 -13.97
N THR A 271 9.36 35.96 -13.91
CA THR A 271 10.32 35.62 -12.86
C THR A 271 9.92 36.38 -11.60
N LEU A 272 9.46 35.65 -10.60
CA LEU A 272 9.17 36.22 -9.29
C LEU A 272 10.47 36.32 -8.50
N PRO A 273 10.63 37.34 -7.63
CA PRO A 273 11.75 37.37 -6.71
C PRO A 273 11.70 36.13 -5.83
N ARG A 274 12.79 35.37 -5.80
CA ARG A 274 12.94 34.14 -5.00
C ARG A 274 12.41 34.22 -3.56
N PRO A 275 12.67 35.29 -2.78
CA PRO A 275 12.12 35.38 -1.42
C PRO A 275 10.58 35.38 -1.40
N LEU A 276 9.92 35.96 -2.40
CA LEU A 276 8.46 35.98 -2.48
C LEU A 276 7.90 34.57 -2.72
N VAL A 277 8.51 33.81 -3.63
CA VAL A 277 8.15 32.40 -3.87
C VAL A 277 8.34 31.58 -2.60
N MET A 278 9.46 31.77 -1.89
CA MET A 278 9.73 31.08 -0.63
C MET A 278 8.72 31.42 0.46
N ILE A 279 8.40 32.70 0.66
CA ILE A 279 7.41 33.15 1.64
C ILE A 279 6.04 32.56 1.30
N GLY A 280 5.62 32.61 0.03
CA GLY A 280 4.37 32.00 -0.43
C GLY A 280 4.30 30.50 -0.14
N LEU A 281 5.38 29.76 -0.41
CA LEU A 281 5.46 28.33 -0.10
C LEU A 281 5.44 28.04 1.40
N LEU A 282 6.12 28.86 2.23
CA LEU A 282 6.09 28.71 3.69
C LEU A 282 4.70 28.98 4.26
N LEU A 283 4.02 30.04 3.81
CA LEU A 283 2.64 30.33 4.21
C LEU A 283 1.68 29.21 3.80
N LEU A 284 1.85 28.66 2.58
CA LEU A 284 1.08 27.51 2.12
C LEU A 284 1.32 26.28 2.99
N ILE A 285 2.58 25.98 3.36
CA ILE A 285 2.90 24.86 4.26
C ILE A 285 2.22 25.05 5.62
N VAL A 286 2.25 26.25 6.20
CA VAL A 286 1.59 26.54 7.48
C VAL A 286 0.08 26.32 7.36
N ALA A 287 -0.56 26.88 6.33
CA ALA A 287 -1.99 26.71 6.09
C ALA A 287 -2.39 25.24 5.90
N LEU A 288 -1.63 24.49 5.10
CA LEU A 288 -1.85 23.05 4.89
C LEU A 288 -1.59 22.24 6.17
N SER A 289 -0.62 22.62 7.00
CA SER A 289 -0.34 21.95 8.26
C SER A 289 -1.52 22.12 9.24
N VAL A 290 -2.05 23.34 9.34
CA VAL A 290 -3.27 23.61 10.13
C VAL A 290 -4.45 22.79 9.60
N ALA A 291 -4.65 22.77 8.27
CA ALA A 291 -5.69 21.97 7.65
C ALA A 291 -5.52 20.47 7.92
N SER A 292 -4.31 19.93 7.83
CA SER A 292 -3.99 18.52 8.09
C SER A 292 -4.30 18.09 9.52
N MET A 293 -4.08 18.98 10.49
CA MET A 293 -4.39 18.70 11.90
C MET A 293 -5.90 18.59 12.15
N SER A 294 -6.73 19.33 11.41
CA SER A 294 -8.21 19.30 11.55
C SER A 294 -8.91 18.29 10.64
N ALA A 295 -8.48 18.18 9.40
CA ALA A 295 -9.09 17.32 8.38
C ALA A 295 -8.70 15.84 8.60
N GLY A 296 -9.62 14.92 8.30
CA GLY A 296 -9.41 13.47 8.37
C GLY A 296 -10.75 12.71 8.39
N ARG A 297 -10.72 11.41 8.69
CA ARG A 297 -11.93 10.56 8.81
C ARG A 297 -12.84 11.05 9.95
N VAL A 298 -12.23 11.58 11.02
CA VAL A 298 -12.91 12.24 12.13
C VAL A 298 -12.58 13.73 12.09
N TRP A 299 -13.55 14.62 11.94
CA TRP A 299 -13.26 16.04 11.96
C TRP A 299 -12.92 16.51 13.38
N ILE A 300 -11.80 17.22 13.57
CA ILE A 300 -11.41 17.78 14.88
C ILE A 300 -11.41 19.31 14.80
N PRO A 301 -12.36 20.00 15.45
CA PRO A 301 -12.40 21.46 15.48
C PRO A 301 -11.23 22.03 16.27
N TRP A 302 -10.87 23.28 15.99
CA TRP A 302 -9.72 23.95 16.65
C TRP A 302 -9.92 24.14 18.15
N SER A 303 -11.16 24.16 18.64
CA SER A 303 -11.48 24.17 20.07
C SER A 303 -10.87 22.98 20.82
N ASP A 304 -10.77 21.83 20.15
CA ASP A 304 -10.38 20.56 20.77
C ASP A 304 -8.88 20.30 20.65
N TRP A 305 -8.13 21.25 20.07
CA TRP A 305 -6.67 21.16 19.95
C TRP A 305 -5.97 21.29 21.31
N ALA A 306 -6.62 21.92 22.28
CA ALA A 306 -6.17 21.99 23.67
C ALA A 306 -6.65 20.81 24.53
N SER A 307 -7.13 19.72 23.90
CA SER A 307 -7.53 18.50 24.60
C SER A 307 -6.38 17.93 25.44
N GLN A 308 -6.73 17.29 26.55
CA GLN A 308 -5.76 16.73 27.49
C GLN A 308 -5.46 15.25 27.19
N ARG A 309 -4.31 14.75 27.66
CA ARG A 309 -3.97 13.33 27.59
C ARG A 309 -5.08 12.49 28.24
N GLY A 310 -5.58 11.51 27.50
CA GLY A 310 -6.72 10.67 27.88
C GLY A 310 -7.97 10.90 27.03
N ASP A 311 -8.08 12.06 26.36
CA ASP A 311 -9.11 12.26 25.33
C ASP A 311 -8.66 11.63 23.99
N PRO A 312 -9.53 10.88 23.29
CA PRO A 312 -9.33 10.52 21.89
C PRO A 312 -8.84 11.65 20.98
N ALA A 313 -9.35 12.88 21.16
CA ALA A 313 -8.92 14.01 20.34
C ALA A 313 -7.41 14.27 20.47
N TRP A 314 -6.87 14.19 21.69
CA TRP A 314 -5.44 14.35 21.94
C TRP A 314 -4.63 13.25 21.27
N ALA A 315 -5.07 11.99 21.40
CA ALA A 315 -4.41 10.85 20.78
C ALA A 315 -4.41 10.97 19.25
N ILE A 316 -5.54 11.34 18.64
CA ILE A 316 -5.64 11.51 17.20
C ILE A 316 -4.72 12.67 16.73
N LEU A 317 -4.74 13.81 17.40
CA LEU A 317 -3.93 14.96 17.00
C LEU A 317 -2.43 14.68 17.14
N PHE A 318 -1.98 14.22 18.31
CA PHE A 318 -0.55 14.18 18.64
C PHE A 318 0.12 12.83 18.34
N GLU A 319 -0.59 11.71 18.38
CA GLU A 319 -0.02 10.37 18.13
C GLU A 319 -0.27 9.88 16.70
N LEU A 320 -1.28 10.41 15.99
CA LEU A 320 -1.58 10.06 14.60
C LEU A 320 -1.29 11.19 13.60
N ARG A 321 -1.90 12.36 13.78
CA ARG A 321 -1.87 13.44 12.76
C ARG A 321 -0.57 14.22 12.72
N LEU A 322 -0.02 14.57 13.88
CA LEU A 322 1.22 15.33 13.95
C LEU A 322 2.40 14.58 13.32
N PRO A 323 2.67 13.30 13.67
CA PRO A 323 3.77 12.56 13.04
C PRO A 323 3.54 12.35 11.55
N ARG A 324 2.29 12.05 11.12
CA ARG A 324 1.89 11.93 9.72
C ARG A 324 2.15 13.21 8.93
N THR A 325 1.76 14.37 9.48
CA THR A 325 1.93 15.69 8.86
C THR A 325 3.42 16.05 8.72
N VAL A 326 4.21 15.85 9.78
CA VAL A 326 5.65 16.11 9.74
C VAL A 326 6.33 15.18 8.73
N LEU A 327 5.98 13.90 8.71
CA LEU A 327 6.49 12.96 7.71
C LEU A 327 6.12 13.36 6.29
N ALA A 328 4.88 13.79 6.03
CA ALA A 328 4.44 14.27 4.72
C ALA A 328 5.32 15.43 4.22
N LEU A 329 5.57 16.41 5.10
CA LEU A 329 6.42 17.56 4.80
C LEU A 329 7.87 17.13 4.52
N MET A 330 8.46 16.28 5.37
CA MET A 330 9.83 15.82 5.21
C MET A 330 10.02 14.98 3.95
N VAL A 331 9.11 14.05 3.69
CA VAL A 331 9.15 13.17 2.51
C VAL A 331 8.95 13.99 1.24
N GLY A 332 8.01 14.93 1.23
CA GLY A 332 7.84 15.86 0.12
C GLY A 332 9.09 16.70 -0.13
N ALA A 333 9.70 17.23 0.92
CA ALA A 333 10.95 17.99 0.82
C ALA A 333 12.10 17.16 0.25
N VAL A 334 12.27 15.94 0.73
CA VAL A 334 13.26 14.97 0.24
C VAL A 334 13.07 14.69 -1.25
N LEU A 335 11.84 14.38 -1.68
CA LEU A 335 11.57 14.04 -3.08
C LEU A 335 11.74 15.24 -4.00
N GLY A 336 11.23 16.41 -3.59
CA GLY A 336 11.37 17.66 -4.34
C GLY A 336 12.84 18.11 -4.48
N LEU A 337 13.61 18.08 -3.39
CA LEU A 337 15.03 18.43 -3.38
C LEU A 337 15.86 17.47 -4.23
N THR A 338 15.69 16.16 -4.02
CA THR A 338 16.42 15.13 -4.77
C THR A 338 16.07 15.19 -6.26
N GLY A 339 14.80 15.46 -6.60
CA GLY A 339 14.37 15.69 -7.97
C GLY A 339 15.08 16.87 -8.63
N ALA A 340 15.10 18.03 -7.96
CA ALA A 340 15.81 19.21 -8.47
C ALA A 340 17.31 18.96 -8.64
N ALA A 341 17.94 18.29 -7.68
CA ALA A 341 19.37 17.96 -7.71
C ALA A 341 19.69 17.00 -8.86
N LEU A 342 18.90 15.95 -9.06
CA LEU A 342 19.11 14.98 -10.14
C LEU A 342 18.84 15.57 -11.52
N GLN A 343 17.78 16.38 -11.68
CA GLN A 343 17.53 17.07 -12.94
C GLN A 343 18.65 18.05 -13.29
N GLY A 344 19.19 18.76 -12.30
CA GLY A 344 20.35 19.63 -12.48
C GLY A 344 21.60 18.85 -12.87
N TYR A 345 21.89 17.74 -12.18
CA TYR A 345 23.10 16.95 -12.40
C TYR A 345 23.08 16.24 -13.76
N THR A 346 21.96 15.60 -14.08
CA THR A 346 21.78 14.87 -15.35
C THR A 346 21.53 15.79 -16.54
N ARG A 347 21.24 17.08 -16.27
CA ARG A 347 20.76 18.05 -17.28
C ARG A 347 19.54 17.53 -18.04
N ASN A 348 18.73 16.72 -17.37
CA ASN A 348 17.51 16.13 -17.90
C ASN A 348 16.33 16.52 -17.01
N PRO A 349 15.38 17.34 -17.49
CA PRO A 349 14.21 17.75 -16.70
C PRO A 349 13.27 16.58 -16.35
N LEU A 350 13.47 15.39 -16.94
CA LEU A 350 12.71 14.17 -16.68
C LEU A 350 13.40 13.21 -15.71
N ALA A 351 14.52 13.61 -15.09
CA ALA A 351 15.19 12.78 -14.09
C ALA A 351 14.36 12.72 -12.80
N ASP A 352 14.08 11.50 -12.35
CA ASP A 352 13.36 11.18 -11.12
C ASP A 352 14.29 10.50 -10.10
N PRO A 353 14.11 10.69 -8.78
CA PRO A 353 14.89 9.98 -7.77
C PRO A 353 14.90 8.46 -7.88
N ALA A 354 13.83 7.85 -8.41
CA ALA A 354 13.74 6.40 -8.56
C ALA A 354 14.72 5.82 -9.60
N ILE A 355 15.25 6.63 -10.54
CA ILE A 355 16.15 6.14 -11.60
C ILE A 355 17.47 5.58 -11.05
N LEU A 356 17.83 5.93 -9.81
CA LEU A 356 19.04 5.43 -9.14
C LEU A 356 18.87 4.00 -8.60
N GLY A 357 17.66 3.43 -8.67
CA GLY A 357 17.36 2.09 -8.13
C GLY A 357 17.29 2.00 -6.60
N VAL A 358 17.64 3.08 -5.88
CA VAL A 358 17.68 3.12 -4.41
C VAL A 358 16.29 2.86 -3.80
N SER A 359 15.24 3.49 -4.34
CA SER A 359 13.87 3.28 -3.87
C SER A 359 13.41 1.83 -4.04
N THR A 360 13.76 1.20 -5.16
CA THR A 360 13.38 -0.20 -5.44
C THR A 360 14.17 -1.17 -4.58
N MET A 361 15.43 -0.88 -4.28
CA MET A 361 16.23 -1.66 -3.33
C MET A 361 15.71 -1.52 -1.89
N ALA A 362 15.27 -0.33 -1.50
CA ALA A 362 14.59 -0.13 -0.21
C ALA A 362 13.28 -0.93 -0.13
N ALA A 363 12.49 -0.90 -1.21
CA ALA A 363 11.29 -1.69 -1.34
C ALA A 363 11.59 -3.21 -1.24
N LEU A 364 12.66 -3.69 -1.89
CA LEU A 364 13.08 -5.09 -1.79
C LEU A 364 13.41 -5.49 -0.34
N GLY A 365 14.13 -4.65 0.41
CA GLY A 365 14.41 -4.89 1.83
C GLY A 365 13.13 -5.04 2.68
N ALA A 366 12.14 -4.18 2.44
CA ALA A 366 10.82 -4.29 3.07
C ALA A 366 10.07 -5.57 2.65
N VAL A 367 10.07 -5.88 1.35
CA VAL A 367 9.42 -7.07 0.78
C VAL A 367 9.99 -8.36 1.38
N LEU A 368 11.31 -8.46 1.50
CA LEU A 368 11.96 -9.62 2.12
C LEU A 368 11.57 -9.78 3.60
N THR A 369 11.33 -8.68 4.31
CA THR A 369 10.88 -8.71 5.70
C THR A 369 9.46 -9.26 5.84
N PHE A 370 8.55 -8.91 4.91
CA PHE A 370 7.21 -9.51 4.85
C PHE A 370 7.27 -10.99 4.45
N TYR A 371 8.08 -11.32 3.44
CA TYR A 371 8.26 -12.70 2.98
C TYR A 371 8.75 -13.63 4.11
N LEU A 372 9.71 -13.17 4.91
CA LEU A 372 10.25 -13.92 6.05
C LEU A 372 9.32 -13.90 7.29
N GLY A 373 8.20 -13.19 7.26
CA GLY A 373 7.29 -13.04 8.41
C GLY A 373 7.87 -12.22 9.57
N ALA A 374 8.98 -11.51 9.36
CA ALA A 374 9.67 -10.74 10.39
C ALA A 374 9.07 -9.35 10.63
N ALA A 375 8.19 -8.87 9.75
CA ALA A 375 7.63 -7.51 9.79
C ALA A 375 6.86 -7.19 11.09
N ALA A 376 6.24 -8.20 11.70
CA ALA A 376 5.46 -8.04 12.94
C ALA A 376 6.29 -8.21 14.22
N SER A 377 7.59 -8.52 14.13
CA SER A 377 8.43 -8.80 15.30
C SER A 377 8.74 -7.55 16.13
N ALA A 378 9.05 -6.43 15.47
CA ALA A 378 9.18 -5.13 16.11
C ALA A 378 8.95 -3.98 15.11
N PRO A 379 8.48 -2.79 15.56
CA PRO A 379 8.16 -1.67 14.68
C PRO A 379 9.33 -1.13 13.83
N TRP A 380 10.57 -1.33 14.30
CA TRP A 380 11.78 -0.83 13.64
C TRP A 380 12.37 -1.80 12.60
N VAL A 381 11.99 -3.08 12.62
CA VAL A 381 12.60 -4.11 11.76
C VAL A 381 12.36 -3.81 10.29
N LEU A 382 11.12 -3.46 9.94
CA LEU A 382 10.75 -3.16 8.56
C LEU A 382 11.45 -1.90 8.00
N PRO A 383 11.45 -0.74 8.69
CA PRO A 383 12.22 0.42 8.25
C PRO A 383 13.73 0.15 8.14
N VAL A 384 14.32 -0.53 9.12
CA VAL A 384 15.76 -0.83 9.11
C VAL A 384 16.13 -1.73 7.94
N ALA A 385 15.34 -2.78 7.66
CA ALA A 385 15.57 -3.65 6.51
C ALA A 385 15.47 -2.89 5.18
N ALA A 386 14.50 -1.97 5.05
CA ALA A 386 14.39 -1.10 3.89
C ALA A 386 15.58 -0.13 3.75
N MET A 387 16.07 0.44 4.86
CA MET A 387 17.27 1.29 4.85
C MET A 387 18.53 0.50 4.47
N ILE A 388 18.67 -0.74 4.94
CA ILE A 388 19.76 -1.64 4.53
C ILE A 388 19.68 -1.91 3.03
N GLY A 389 18.48 -2.23 2.52
CA GLY A 389 18.24 -2.40 1.09
C GLY A 389 18.68 -1.17 0.29
N ALA A 390 18.25 0.03 0.70
CA ALA A 390 18.66 1.30 0.10
C ALA A 390 20.19 1.45 0.09
N GLY A 391 20.85 1.20 1.22
CA GLY A 391 22.30 1.28 1.36
C GLY A 391 23.05 0.32 0.44
N VAL A 392 22.60 -0.94 0.34
CA VAL A 392 23.14 -1.90 -0.62
C VAL A 392 22.98 -1.38 -2.05
N GLY A 393 21.82 -0.80 -2.38
CA GLY A 393 21.59 -0.17 -3.69
C GLY A 393 22.61 0.92 -4.03
N VAL A 394 22.99 1.75 -3.05
CA VAL A 394 24.03 2.78 -3.25
C VAL A 394 25.39 2.18 -3.48
N LEU A 395 25.77 1.20 -2.65
CA LEU A 395 27.07 0.56 -2.77
C LEU A 395 27.21 -0.09 -4.15
N LEU A 396 26.16 -0.76 -4.62
CA LEU A 396 26.11 -1.30 -5.97
C LEU A 396 26.17 -0.19 -7.04
N LEU A 397 25.43 0.91 -6.86
CA LEU A 397 25.44 2.02 -7.82
C LEU A 397 26.84 2.63 -7.96
N LEU A 398 27.53 2.87 -6.85
CA LEU A 398 28.89 3.41 -6.84
C LEU A 398 29.89 2.42 -7.43
N ALA A 399 29.75 1.12 -7.14
CA ALA A 399 30.60 0.08 -7.69
C ALA A 399 30.43 -0.08 -9.21
N LEU A 400 29.20 -0.08 -9.72
CA LEU A 400 28.90 -0.23 -11.15
C LEU A 400 29.22 1.03 -11.95
N ALA A 401 29.02 2.22 -11.35
CA ALA A 401 29.36 3.46 -12.02
C ALA A 401 30.89 3.60 -12.18
N GLY A 402 31.70 3.17 -11.21
CA GLY A 402 33.16 3.27 -11.29
C GLY A 402 33.71 4.72 -11.28
N ALA A 403 35.04 4.86 -11.21
CA ALA A 403 35.71 6.15 -10.97
C ALA A 403 35.69 7.15 -12.15
N THR A 404 35.49 6.68 -13.39
CA THR A 404 35.59 7.50 -14.63
C THR A 404 34.26 7.65 -15.39
N SER A 405 33.12 7.28 -14.80
CA SER A 405 31.86 7.18 -15.56
C SER A 405 31.32 8.50 -16.12
N SER A 406 30.64 8.42 -17.25
CA SER A 406 29.75 9.45 -17.77
C SER A 406 28.41 9.47 -17.01
N VAL A 407 27.62 10.54 -17.15
CA VAL A 407 26.23 10.59 -16.64
C VAL A 407 25.39 9.41 -17.17
N VAL A 408 25.65 8.97 -18.41
CA VAL A 408 24.95 7.84 -19.03
C VAL A 408 25.23 6.53 -18.29
N THR A 409 26.49 6.25 -17.97
CA THR A 409 26.88 5.04 -17.22
C THR A 409 26.26 5.03 -15.83
N PHE A 410 26.20 6.19 -15.17
CA PHE A 410 25.57 6.33 -13.85
C PHE A 410 24.06 6.03 -13.90
N ILE A 411 23.35 6.54 -14.92
CA ILE A 411 21.93 6.22 -15.14
C ILE A 411 21.75 4.74 -15.46
N LEU A 412 22.59 4.18 -16.34
CA LEU A 412 22.49 2.77 -16.72
C LEU A 412 22.70 1.83 -15.53
N ALA A 413 23.65 2.13 -14.64
CA ALA A 413 23.85 1.39 -13.40
C ALA A 413 22.60 1.42 -12.51
N GLY A 414 21.97 2.59 -12.36
CA GLY A 414 20.70 2.72 -11.64
C GLY A 414 19.57 1.89 -12.25
N VAL A 415 19.43 1.87 -13.58
CA VAL A 415 18.45 1.04 -14.30
C VAL A 415 18.69 -0.45 -14.08
N VAL A 416 19.96 -0.91 -14.10
CA VAL A 416 20.31 -2.31 -13.81
C VAL A 416 19.89 -2.69 -12.39
N ILE A 417 20.24 -1.86 -11.40
CA ILE A 417 19.90 -2.09 -9.99
C ILE A 417 18.38 -2.11 -9.80
N GLN A 418 17.66 -1.15 -10.39
CA GLN A 418 16.20 -1.10 -10.35
C GLN A 418 15.57 -2.36 -10.94
N THR A 419 16.09 -2.86 -12.06
CA THR A 419 15.57 -4.06 -12.74
C THR A 419 15.81 -5.31 -11.90
N MET A 420 17.01 -5.46 -11.34
CA MET A 420 17.35 -6.58 -10.45
C MET A 420 16.49 -6.56 -9.17
N ALA A 421 16.35 -5.39 -8.54
CA ALA A 421 15.51 -5.23 -7.36
C ALA A 421 14.04 -5.54 -7.66
N GLY A 422 13.53 -5.05 -8.79
CA GLY A 422 12.18 -5.34 -9.27
C GLY A 422 11.94 -6.84 -9.51
N ALA A 423 12.92 -7.55 -10.10
CA ALA A 423 12.87 -8.99 -10.26
C ALA A 423 12.85 -9.72 -8.90
N GLY A 424 13.63 -9.25 -7.92
CA GLY A 424 13.59 -9.77 -6.55
C GLY A 424 12.22 -9.59 -5.88
N VAL A 425 11.59 -8.42 -6.05
CA VAL A 425 10.23 -8.16 -5.56
C VAL A 425 9.21 -9.08 -6.24
N ALA A 426 9.29 -9.24 -7.56
CA ALA A 426 8.41 -10.12 -8.32
C ALA A 426 8.57 -11.59 -7.91
N LEU A 427 9.80 -12.04 -7.67
CA LEU A 427 10.09 -13.39 -7.19
C LEU A 427 9.50 -13.62 -5.78
N ALA A 428 9.67 -12.66 -4.87
CA ALA A 428 9.09 -12.74 -3.53
C ALA A 428 7.55 -12.78 -3.55
N LEU A 429 6.92 -12.06 -4.48
CA LEU A 429 5.48 -12.14 -4.71
C LEU A 429 5.05 -13.49 -5.29
N ASN A 430 5.81 -14.03 -6.23
CA ASN A 430 5.51 -15.31 -6.87
C ASN A 430 5.66 -16.50 -5.91
N LEU A 431 6.68 -16.46 -5.06
CA LEU A 431 6.98 -17.51 -4.08
C LEU A 431 6.35 -17.24 -2.70
N ALA A 432 5.47 -16.25 -2.58
CA ALA A 432 4.90 -15.86 -1.31
C ALA A 432 4.21 -17.06 -0.62
N PRO A 433 4.49 -17.31 0.67
CA PRO A 433 4.04 -18.52 1.37
C PRO A 433 2.51 -18.59 1.52
N ASN A 434 1.82 -17.46 1.36
CA ASN A 434 0.37 -17.36 1.42
C ASN A 434 -0.12 -16.06 0.74
N PRO A 435 -1.42 -15.96 0.40
CA PRO A 435 -2.00 -14.75 -0.21
C PRO A 435 -1.91 -13.49 0.66
N TRP A 436 -1.71 -13.63 1.97
CA TRP A 436 -1.67 -12.50 2.90
C TRP A 436 -0.36 -11.73 2.81
N ALA A 437 0.76 -12.45 2.72
CA ALA A 437 2.08 -11.85 2.47
C ALA A 437 2.06 -11.05 1.15
N VAL A 438 1.40 -11.57 0.11
CA VAL A 438 1.19 -10.86 -1.17
C VAL A 438 0.45 -9.54 -0.93
N ASN A 439 -0.64 -9.56 -0.17
CA ASN A 439 -1.44 -8.37 0.11
C ASN A 439 -0.64 -7.32 0.91
N GLU A 440 0.12 -7.73 1.93
CA GLU A 440 0.99 -6.83 2.70
C GLU A 440 2.07 -6.19 1.83
N ILE A 441 2.75 -6.99 1.00
CA ILE A 441 3.77 -6.52 0.06
C ILE A 441 3.15 -5.49 -0.91
N VAL A 442 2.04 -5.83 -1.56
CA VAL A 442 1.36 -4.94 -2.52
C VAL A 442 0.93 -3.64 -1.84
N ASN A 443 0.36 -3.71 -0.65
CA ASN A 443 -0.03 -2.54 0.12
C ASN A 443 1.13 -1.65 0.53
N TRP A 444 2.29 -2.24 0.82
CA TRP A 444 3.51 -1.49 1.14
C TRP A 444 4.10 -0.79 -0.10
N LEU A 445 4.16 -1.51 -1.23
CA LEU A 445 4.70 -0.99 -2.49
C LEU A 445 3.93 0.22 -3.03
N MET A 446 2.63 0.31 -2.75
CA MET A 446 1.78 1.43 -3.18
C MET A 446 2.00 2.73 -2.41
N GLY A 447 2.75 2.71 -1.30
CA GLY A 447 3.13 3.88 -0.51
C GLY A 447 2.00 4.47 0.33
N SER A 448 2.23 4.69 1.63
CA SER A 448 1.27 5.29 2.55
C SER A 448 1.91 5.95 3.77
N LEU A 449 1.30 7.07 4.18
CA LEU A 449 1.57 7.78 5.42
C LEU A 449 0.56 7.44 6.54
N ALA A 450 -0.38 6.53 6.29
CA ALA A 450 -1.39 6.13 7.27
C ALA A 450 -0.76 5.53 8.54
N ASP A 451 -1.25 5.98 9.71
CA ASP A 451 -0.91 5.52 11.05
C ASP A 451 0.61 5.50 11.39
N ARG A 452 1.41 6.33 10.70
CA ARG A 452 2.85 6.52 11.01
C ARG A 452 3.03 7.30 12.30
N SER A 453 3.97 6.86 13.12
CA SER A 453 4.19 7.39 14.46
C SER A 453 5.49 8.17 14.59
N VAL A 454 5.72 8.71 15.78
CA VAL A 454 6.98 9.34 16.15
C VAL A 454 8.16 8.36 16.06
N VAL A 455 7.95 7.05 16.17
CA VAL A 455 9.01 6.05 16.05
C VAL A 455 9.55 6.01 14.63
N GLU A 456 8.69 5.86 13.62
CA GLU A 456 9.09 5.89 12.21
C GLU A 456 9.72 7.24 11.84
N LEU A 457 9.15 8.34 12.36
CA LEU A 457 9.72 9.68 12.19
C LEU A 457 11.14 9.78 12.74
N ARG A 458 11.38 9.33 13.98
CA ARG A 458 12.72 9.38 14.61
C ARG A 458 13.74 8.50 13.90
N LEU A 459 13.31 7.37 13.34
CA LEU A 459 14.18 6.47 12.57
C LEU A 459 14.57 7.08 11.22
N ALA A 460 13.62 7.68 10.50
CA ALA A 460 13.84 8.19 9.16
C ALA A 460 14.44 9.61 9.13
N ALA A 461 14.08 10.47 10.09
CA ALA A 461 14.44 11.88 10.09
C ALA A 461 15.96 12.15 10.01
N PRO A 462 16.84 11.44 10.74
CA PRO A 462 18.29 11.68 10.66
C PRO A 462 18.84 11.47 9.25
N GLY A 463 18.43 10.39 8.58
CA GLY A 463 18.86 10.09 7.21
C GLY A 463 18.27 11.07 6.18
N MET A 464 17.01 11.47 6.35
CA MET A 464 16.37 12.51 5.55
C MET A 464 17.12 13.85 5.65
N ILE A 465 17.38 14.32 6.87
CA ILE A 465 18.04 15.60 7.14
C ILE A 465 19.47 15.56 6.60
N LEU A 466 20.25 14.53 6.94
CA LEU A 466 21.64 14.40 6.49
C LEU A 466 21.72 14.33 4.96
N GLY A 467 20.86 13.54 4.32
CA GLY A 467 20.80 13.45 2.87
C GLY A 467 20.44 14.77 2.20
N CYS A 468 19.44 15.49 2.72
CA CYS A 468 19.07 16.82 2.25
C CYS A 468 20.23 17.82 2.40
N LEU A 469 20.94 17.83 3.54
CA LEU A 469 22.10 18.69 3.75
C LEU A 469 23.19 18.41 2.72
N LEU A 470 23.51 17.13 2.46
CA LEU A 470 24.46 16.75 1.42
C LEU A 470 24.04 17.24 0.04
N LEU A 471 22.76 17.12 -0.32
CA LEU A 471 22.24 17.60 -1.61
C LEU A 471 22.31 19.13 -1.73
N LEU A 472 22.05 19.87 -0.65
CA LEU A 472 22.14 21.34 -0.63
C LEU A 472 23.56 21.84 -0.87
N THR A 473 24.60 21.07 -0.51
CA THR A 473 25.99 21.45 -0.82
C THR A 473 26.30 21.43 -2.33
N GLN A 474 25.47 20.78 -3.14
CA GLN A 474 25.74 20.57 -4.56
C GLN A 474 25.42 21.79 -5.45
N GLY A 475 24.85 22.87 -4.91
CA GLY A 475 24.42 24.03 -5.70
C GLY A 475 25.51 24.56 -6.66
N ARG A 476 26.76 24.72 -6.18
CA ARG A 476 27.87 25.20 -7.02
C ARG A 476 28.22 24.22 -8.15
N THR A 477 28.24 22.92 -7.86
CA THR A 477 28.48 21.87 -8.84
C THR A 477 27.40 21.87 -9.93
N LEU A 478 26.14 22.00 -9.54
CA LEU A 478 25.00 22.02 -10.47
C LEU A 478 25.02 23.25 -11.38
N ASP A 479 25.37 24.42 -10.84
CA ASP A 479 25.52 25.64 -11.64
C ASP A 479 26.71 25.52 -12.61
N ALA A 480 27.85 24.99 -12.18
CA ALA A 480 29.00 24.81 -13.07
C ALA A 480 28.69 23.82 -14.22
N LEU A 481 27.87 22.79 -13.97
CA LEU A 481 27.46 21.82 -14.98
C LEU A 481 26.63 22.42 -16.11
N THR A 482 26.07 23.63 -15.97
CA THR A 482 25.37 24.31 -17.08
C THR A 482 26.32 24.70 -18.21
N LEU A 483 27.63 24.84 -17.92
CA LEU A 483 28.69 25.07 -18.92
C LEU A 483 29.19 23.76 -19.56
N GLY A 484 28.62 22.62 -19.18
CA GLY A 484 29.07 21.29 -19.57
C GLY A 484 30.16 20.73 -18.65
N GLU A 485 30.45 19.44 -18.80
CA GLU A 485 31.41 18.74 -17.92
C GLU A 485 32.83 19.27 -18.05
N ALA A 486 33.27 19.61 -19.28
CA ALA A 486 34.58 20.20 -19.52
C ALA A 486 34.71 21.58 -18.86
N GLY A 487 33.70 22.45 -19.03
CA GLY A 487 33.66 23.76 -18.40
C GLY A 487 33.65 23.70 -16.87
N ALA A 488 32.88 22.77 -16.29
CA ALA A 488 32.87 22.55 -14.84
C ALA A 488 34.23 22.09 -14.32
N ARG A 489 34.92 21.17 -15.01
CA ARG A 489 36.28 20.72 -14.65
C ARG A 489 37.29 21.86 -14.75
N SER A 490 37.21 22.71 -15.77
CA SER A 490 38.07 23.90 -15.92
C SER A 490 37.86 24.93 -14.81
N LEU A 491 36.67 25.00 -14.21
CA LEU A 491 36.38 25.80 -13.02
C LEU A 491 36.85 25.15 -11.70
N GLY A 492 37.53 23.99 -11.77
CA GLY A 492 38.04 23.26 -10.60
C GLY A 492 37.01 22.36 -9.91
N VAL A 493 35.84 22.13 -10.51
CA VAL A 493 34.81 21.29 -9.91
C VAL A 493 35.16 19.81 -10.06
N ARG A 494 35.24 19.13 -8.91
CA ARG A 494 35.45 17.68 -8.81
C ARG A 494 34.15 16.90 -9.02
N LEU A 495 33.90 16.50 -10.27
CA LEU A 495 32.66 15.81 -10.66
C LEU A 495 32.50 14.42 -10.02
N ASP A 496 33.62 13.76 -9.70
CA ASP A 496 33.69 12.51 -8.92
C ASP A 496 33.07 12.67 -7.53
N VAL A 497 33.51 13.71 -6.80
CA VAL A 497 32.98 14.03 -5.46
C VAL A 497 31.53 14.46 -5.56
N GLY A 498 31.20 15.32 -6.53
CA GLY A 498 29.82 15.76 -6.75
C GLY A 498 28.86 14.59 -7.00
N ARG A 499 29.28 13.60 -7.81
CA ARG A 499 28.50 12.38 -8.05
C ARG A 499 28.33 11.55 -6.78
N MET A 500 29.41 11.34 -6.03
CA MET A 500 29.38 10.58 -4.79
C MET A 500 28.45 11.23 -3.77
N MET A 501 28.54 12.54 -3.59
CA MET A 501 27.67 13.31 -2.69
C MET A 501 26.22 13.29 -3.14
N LEU A 502 25.96 13.36 -4.45
CA LEU A 502 24.61 13.25 -5.00
C LEU A 502 24.03 11.86 -4.76
N ALA A 503 24.79 10.80 -5.03
CA ALA A 503 24.36 9.41 -4.81
C ALA A 503 24.10 9.12 -3.33
N LEU A 504 25.04 9.49 -2.45
CA LEU A 504 24.93 9.31 -1.01
C LEU A 504 23.79 10.16 -0.43
N GLY A 505 23.69 11.43 -0.82
CA GLY A 505 22.65 12.35 -0.37
C GLY A 505 21.26 11.91 -0.81
N ALA A 506 21.09 11.56 -2.09
CA ALA A 506 19.83 11.03 -2.61
C ALA A 506 19.43 9.75 -1.89
N ALA A 507 20.38 8.89 -1.57
CA ALA A 507 20.04 7.63 -0.94
C ALA A 507 19.75 7.69 0.55
N LEU A 508 20.51 8.49 1.30
CA LEU A 508 20.18 8.77 2.69
C LEU A 508 18.81 9.44 2.78
N ALA A 509 18.55 10.42 1.91
CA ALA A 509 17.29 11.14 1.89
C ALA A 509 16.11 10.24 1.47
N VAL A 510 16.14 9.75 0.22
CA VAL A 510 15.04 8.99 -0.38
C VAL A 510 14.92 7.59 0.21
N GLY A 511 16.03 6.91 0.52
CA GLY A 511 16.02 5.61 1.17
C GLY A 511 15.35 5.65 2.54
N SER A 512 15.65 6.67 3.35
CA SER A 512 14.99 6.87 4.65
C SER A 512 13.50 7.20 4.50
N ALA A 513 13.13 7.97 3.48
CA ALA A 513 11.72 8.22 3.15
C ALA A 513 10.97 6.94 2.78
N VAL A 514 11.46 6.20 1.78
CA VAL A 514 10.84 4.98 1.30
C VAL A 514 10.77 3.90 2.40
N ALA A 515 11.75 3.87 3.30
CA ALA A 515 11.77 2.93 4.43
C ALA A 515 10.57 3.05 5.38
N VAL A 516 9.94 4.23 5.47
CA VAL A 516 8.78 4.44 6.34
C VAL A 516 7.49 4.69 5.56
N THR A 517 7.57 5.21 4.33
CA THR A 517 6.39 5.51 3.53
C THR A 517 6.07 4.49 2.48
N GLY A 518 6.97 3.58 2.13
CA GLY A 518 6.92 2.87 0.85
C GLY A 518 7.17 3.82 -0.32
N SER A 519 6.89 3.36 -1.54
CA SER A 519 7.23 4.10 -2.76
C SER A 519 6.23 5.24 -3.03
N ILE A 520 6.72 6.48 -3.02
CA ILE A 520 5.97 7.68 -3.45
C ILE A 520 6.73 8.29 -4.63
N GLY A 521 6.08 8.36 -5.79
CA GLY A 521 6.67 8.87 -7.04
C GLY A 521 6.20 10.28 -7.40
N PHE A 522 6.72 10.78 -8.52
CA PHE A 522 6.29 12.01 -9.23
C PHE A 522 6.51 13.35 -8.53
N VAL A 523 6.67 13.42 -7.20
CA VAL A 523 6.92 14.69 -6.49
C VAL A 523 8.21 15.35 -6.99
N GLY A 524 9.30 14.58 -7.08
CA GLY A 524 10.60 15.04 -7.57
C GLY A 524 10.63 15.37 -9.06
N LEU A 525 9.60 14.98 -9.80
CA LEU A 525 9.43 15.29 -11.21
C LEU A 525 8.56 16.55 -11.41
N ILE A 526 7.40 16.60 -10.76
CA ILE A 526 6.41 17.67 -10.90
C ILE A 526 6.95 18.99 -10.34
N VAL A 527 7.43 18.98 -9.10
CA VAL A 527 7.69 20.24 -8.37
C VAL A 527 8.83 21.05 -8.97
N PRO A 528 10.02 20.49 -9.24
CA PRO A 528 11.10 21.27 -9.85
C PRO A 528 10.70 21.81 -11.24
N HIS A 529 9.83 21.10 -11.96
CA HIS A 529 9.32 21.55 -13.24
C HIS A 529 8.36 22.74 -13.11
N LEU A 530 7.43 22.69 -12.15
CA LEU A 530 6.48 23.78 -11.87
C LEU A 530 7.17 25.05 -11.37
N LEU A 531 8.21 24.91 -10.54
CA LEU A 531 8.87 26.05 -9.92
C LEU A 531 9.97 26.68 -10.78
N ARG A 532 10.51 25.96 -11.76
CA ARG A 532 11.61 26.45 -12.62
C ARG A 532 11.26 27.74 -13.39
N PRO A 533 10.07 27.89 -14.01
CA PRO A 533 9.69 29.16 -14.66
C PRO A 533 9.61 30.34 -13.69
N LEU A 534 9.25 30.10 -12.41
CA LEU A 534 9.04 31.16 -11.41
C LEU A 534 10.35 31.69 -10.81
N ILE A 535 11.36 30.84 -10.70
CA ILE A 535 12.63 31.13 -9.98
C ILE A 535 13.78 31.48 -10.96
N GLY A 536 13.61 31.11 -12.22
CA GLY A 536 14.63 31.22 -13.28
C GLY A 536 15.47 29.95 -13.44
N ALA A 537 16.32 29.94 -14.47
CA ALA A 537 16.99 28.73 -14.96
C ALA A 537 18.25 28.28 -14.17
N ARG A 538 18.61 28.94 -13.06
CA ARG A 538 19.80 28.55 -12.26
C ARG A 538 19.52 27.31 -11.41
N PRO A 539 20.21 26.17 -11.64
CA PRO A 539 19.95 24.93 -10.91
C PRO A 539 20.05 25.03 -9.38
N SER A 540 21.06 25.74 -8.86
CA SER A 540 21.24 25.92 -7.41
C SER A 540 20.05 26.63 -6.74
N GLY A 541 19.45 27.60 -7.43
CA GLY A 541 18.32 28.37 -6.92
C GLY A 541 17.03 27.57 -6.81
N LEU A 542 16.95 26.43 -7.48
CA LEU A 542 15.76 25.58 -7.53
C LEU A 542 15.71 24.56 -6.38
N LEU A 543 16.83 24.28 -5.71
CA LEU A 543 16.94 23.23 -4.69
C LEU A 543 15.98 23.45 -3.50
N LEU A 544 16.13 24.56 -2.78
CA LEU A 544 15.32 24.85 -1.59
C LEU A 544 13.84 25.09 -1.92
N PRO A 545 13.49 25.87 -2.97
CA PRO A 545 12.08 26.01 -3.36
C PRO A 545 11.45 24.67 -3.76
N SER A 546 12.20 23.76 -4.41
CA SER A 546 11.67 22.43 -4.74
C SER A 546 11.46 21.57 -3.51
N ALA A 547 12.30 21.71 -2.47
CA ALA A 547 12.03 21.08 -1.18
C ALA A 547 10.71 21.58 -0.57
N LEU A 548 10.51 22.89 -0.51
CA LEU A 548 9.28 23.48 0.05
C LEU A 548 8.04 23.14 -0.79
N GLY A 549 8.14 23.25 -2.12
CA GLY A 549 7.05 22.87 -3.02
C GLY A 549 6.72 21.38 -2.95
N GLY A 550 7.74 20.53 -2.75
CA GLY A 550 7.58 19.10 -2.52
C GLY A 550 6.82 18.82 -1.23
N ALA A 551 7.21 19.48 -0.14
CA ALA A 551 6.53 19.40 1.14
C ALA A 551 5.05 19.81 1.03
N ALA A 552 4.77 20.93 0.36
CA ALA A 552 3.42 21.43 0.14
C ALA A 552 2.58 20.46 -0.72
N LEU A 553 3.11 19.99 -1.85
CA LEU A 553 2.41 19.08 -2.75
C LEU A 553 2.07 17.75 -2.08
N THR A 554 3.04 17.15 -1.39
CA THR A 554 2.85 15.86 -0.70
C THR A 554 1.85 16.00 0.44
N LEU A 555 1.92 17.07 1.24
CA LEU A 555 0.96 17.30 2.31
C LEU A 555 -0.45 17.54 1.78
N ALA A 556 -0.61 18.35 0.72
CA ALA A 556 -1.89 18.55 0.08
C ALA A 556 -2.48 17.24 -0.46
N ALA A 557 -1.66 16.39 -1.11
CA ALA A 557 -2.08 15.09 -1.60
C ALA A 557 -2.49 14.15 -0.45
N ASP A 558 -1.76 14.13 0.68
CA ASP A 558 -2.11 13.33 1.85
C ASP A 558 -3.45 13.78 2.46
N ILE A 559 -3.71 15.09 2.56
CA ILE A 559 -5.00 15.63 3.03
C ILE A 559 -6.13 15.16 2.12
N LEU A 560 -5.98 15.26 0.79
CA LEU A 560 -7.02 14.85 -0.17
C LEU A 560 -7.33 13.34 -0.08
N VAL A 561 -6.28 12.51 0.07
CA VAL A 561 -6.43 11.08 0.27
C VAL A 561 -7.24 10.76 1.54
N ARG A 562 -6.98 11.47 2.64
CA ARG A 562 -7.69 11.29 3.93
C ARG A 562 -9.16 11.70 3.85
N LEU A 563 -9.49 12.67 2.99
CA LEU A 563 -10.85 13.16 2.76
C LEU A 563 -11.63 12.31 1.75
N THR A 564 -11.00 11.33 1.11
CA THR A 564 -11.68 10.49 0.11
C THR A 564 -12.77 9.64 0.81
N PRO A 565 -14.04 9.66 0.34
CA PRO A 565 -15.15 8.92 0.95
C PRO A 565 -15.11 7.40 0.68
N ALA A 566 -13.94 6.86 0.33
CA ALA A 566 -13.74 5.47 -0.01
C ALA A 566 -13.55 4.60 1.23
N SER A 567 -13.86 3.31 1.06
CA SER A 567 -13.75 2.30 2.10
C SER A 567 -12.37 2.23 2.72
N THR A 568 -11.38 2.31 1.85
CA THR A 568 -9.97 2.32 2.20
C THR A 568 -9.39 3.65 1.73
N GLU A 569 -8.57 4.29 2.56
CA GLU A 569 -7.78 5.45 2.12
C GLU A 569 -6.97 5.06 0.86
N ILE A 570 -7.08 5.87 -0.20
CA ILE A 570 -6.28 5.68 -1.41
C ILE A 570 -4.80 5.74 -1.01
N LYS A 571 -3.99 4.81 -1.50
CA LYS A 571 -2.54 4.85 -1.19
C LYS A 571 -1.92 6.10 -1.81
N LEU A 572 -1.10 6.81 -1.04
CA LEU A 572 -0.55 8.10 -1.46
C LEU A 572 0.29 7.98 -2.74
N GLY A 573 1.04 6.88 -2.91
CA GLY A 573 1.78 6.63 -4.15
C GLY A 573 0.87 6.50 -5.38
N VAL A 574 -0.30 5.89 -5.22
CA VAL A 574 -1.33 5.79 -6.28
C VAL A 574 -1.90 7.16 -6.60
N ALA A 575 -2.24 7.97 -5.59
CA ALA A 575 -2.73 9.32 -5.79
C ALA A 575 -1.71 10.21 -6.53
N MET A 576 -0.43 10.13 -6.14
CA MET A 576 0.63 10.87 -6.80
C MET A 576 0.85 10.41 -8.25
N ALA A 577 0.74 9.11 -8.55
CA ALA A 577 0.81 8.60 -9.91
C ALA A 577 -0.38 9.07 -10.78
N ALA A 578 -1.58 9.07 -10.21
CA ALA A 578 -2.79 9.57 -10.86
C ALA A 578 -2.71 11.08 -11.17
N LEU A 579 -1.97 11.85 -10.36
CA LEU A 579 -1.68 13.26 -10.63
C LEU A 579 -0.55 13.43 -11.67
N GLY A 580 0.55 12.69 -11.50
CA GLY A 580 1.76 12.83 -12.29
C GLY A 580 1.63 12.37 -13.74
N GLY A 581 0.92 11.26 -14.00
CA GLY A 581 0.71 10.75 -15.37
C GLY A 581 0.05 11.78 -16.31
N PRO A 582 -1.13 12.33 -15.96
CA PRO A 582 -1.78 13.39 -16.72
C PRO A 582 -0.93 14.66 -16.83
N PHE A 583 -0.24 15.06 -15.75
CA PHE A 583 0.67 16.21 -15.79
C PHE A 583 1.77 16.06 -16.85
N PHE A 584 2.41 14.89 -16.91
CA PHE A 584 3.45 14.60 -17.90
C PHE A 584 2.91 14.50 -19.32
N LEU A 585 1.73 13.90 -19.49
CA LEU A 585 1.08 13.84 -20.79
C LEU A 585 0.79 15.26 -21.31
N ALA A 586 0.26 16.13 -20.46
CA ALA A 586 0.00 17.53 -20.80
C ALA A 586 1.30 18.28 -21.15
N LEU A 587 2.37 18.07 -20.39
CA LEU A 587 3.68 18.64 -20.67
C LEU A 587 4.22 18.20 -22.04
N LEU A 588 4.16 16.89 -22.35
CA LEU A 588 4.60 16.36 -23.63
C LEU A 588 3.79 16.94 -24.80
N ILE A 589 2.47 17.06 -24.66
CA ILE A 589 1.60 17.67 -25.67
C ILE A 589 1.98 19.15 -25.88
N SER A 590 2.23 19.89 -24.81
CA SER A 590 2.67 21.28 -24.87
C SER A 590 4.02 21.43 -25.58
N MET A 591 5.00 20.58 -25.26
CA MET A 591 6.31 20.58 -25.92
C MET A 591 6.20 20.27 -27.42
N ARG A 592 5.37 19.30 -27.81
CA ARG A 592 5.13 18.98 -29.23
C ARG A 592 4.52 20.14 -30.00
N ARG A 593 3.57 20.87 -29.40
CA ARG A 593 2.94 22.05 -30.00
C ARG A 593 3.89 23.24 -30.17
N LYS A 594 4.98 23.31 -29.40
CA LYS A 594 6.02 24.33 -29.56
C LYS A 594 7.07 23.97 -30.60
N LEU A 595 7.18 22.68 -30.95
CA LEU A 595 8.13 22.15 -31.94
C LEU A 595 7.51 22.02 -33.35
N ALA A 596 6.20 21.83 -33.42
CA ALA A 596 5.40 21.92 -34.64
C ALA A 596 5.03 23.39 -34.90
#